data_AF-A0A7X6UK60-F1
#
_entry.id   AF-A0A7X6UK60-F1
#
_cell.length_a   1.000
_cell.length_b   1.000
_cell.length_c   1.000
_cell.angle_alpha   90.00
_cell.angle_beta   90.00
_cell.angle_gamma   90.00
#
_symmetry.space_group_name_H-M   'P 1'
#
loop_
_entity.id
_entity.type
_entity.pdbx_description
1 polymer ?
#
loop_
_entity_poly.entity_id
_entity_poly.type
_entity_poly.pdbx_seq_one_letter_code
_entity_poly.pdbx_strand_id
1 'polypeptide(L)'
;VEITASVIGNEEALVLPLIEITSVNEFYDYESKYTPGMCSHIIPARIDDKIRREIETISKKTYEALGCRGFSRIDFIVDQLGNPYVLEVNTIPGMTDMSLVPDAARAAGMSFKQLVEYIVRLALDK
;
A
#
# COMPACT_ATOMS: atom_id res chain seq x y z
N VAL A 1 -5.61 -11.73 -7.05
CA VAL A 1 -4.34 -10.95 -7.10
C VAL A 1 -4.23 -10.15 -5.82
N GLU A 2 -3.08 -10.20 -5.14
CA GLU A 2 -2.84 -9.42 -3.93
C GLU A 2 -2.33 -8.02 -4.28
N ILE A 3 -3.00 -7.00 -3.76
CA ILE A 3 -2.72 -5.58 -4.04
C ILE A 3 -2.54 -4.84 -2.72
N THR A 4 -1.59 -3.91 -2.67
CA THR A 4 -1.43 -3.04 -1.51
C THR A 4 -1.56 -1.58 -1.91
N ALA A 5 -2.24 -0.82 -1.05
CA ALA A 5 -2.45 0.60 -1.18
C ALA A 5 -1.82 1.30 0.03
N SER A 6 -0.76 2.06 -0.23
CA SER A 6 -0.17 2.92 0.80
C SER A 6 -0.94 4.24 0.83
N VAL A 7 -1.44 4.62 1.99
CA VAL A 7 -2.20 5.87 2.18
C VAL A 7 -1.44 6.76 3.13
N ILE A 8 -1.25 8.03 2.77
CA ILE A 8 -0.56 9.04 3.58
C ILE A 8 -1.42 10.30 3.71
N GLY A 9 -1.38 10.96 4.87
CA GLY A 9 -2.14 12.19 5.14
C GLY A 9 -2.84 12.20 6.48
N ASN A 10 -3.47 13.33 6.80
CA ASN A 10 -4.39 13.50 7.93
C ASN A 10 -5.78 13.83 7.39
N GLU A 11 -6.14 15.12 7.31
CA GLU A 11 -7.44 15.56 6.78
C GLU A 11 -7.61 15.23 5.29
N GLU A 12 -6.55 15.43 4.50
CA GLU A 12 -6.51 15.05 3.09
C GLU A 12 -5.65 13.79 2.91
N ALA A 13 -6.31 12.66 2.67
CA ALA A 13 -5.65 11.38 2.43
C ALA A 13 -5.28 11.20 0.94
N LEU A 14 -4.01 10.88 0.70
CA LEU A 14 -3.47 10.53 -0.60
C LEU A 14 -3.17 9.04 -0.68
N VAL A 15 -3.69 8.38 -1.71
CA VAL A 15 -3.32 7.00 -2.05
C VAL A 15 -2.13 7.04 -3.00
N LEU A 16 -1.04 6.38 -2.62
CA LEU A 16 0.16 6.22 -3.45
C LEU A 16 -0.06 5.12 -4.51
N PRO A 17 0.81 5.02 -5.54
CA PRO A 17 0.71 3.99 -6.56
C PRO A 17 0.52 2.59 -5.98
N LEU A 18 -0.48 1.87 -6.50
CA LEU A 18 -0.80 0.52 -6.05
C LEU A 18 0.32 -0.45 -6.45
N ILE A 19 0.60 -1.38 -5.54
CA ILE A 19 1.60 -2.42 -5.73
C ILE A 19 0.89 -3.77 -5.80
N GLU A 20 1.17 -4.55 -6.84
CA GLU A 20 0.83 -5.98 -6.87
C GLU A 20 1.96 -6.78 -6.21
N ILE A 21 1.58 -7.64 -5.27
CA ILE A 21 2.48 -8.60 -4.65
C ILE A 21 2.34 -9.93 -5.37
N THR A 22 3.47 -10.47 -5.82
CA THR A 22 3.53 -11.83 -6.37
C THR A 22 4.45 -12.67 -5.51
N SER A 23 4.01 -13.89 -5.18
CA SER A 23 4.81 -14.91 -4.50
C SER A 23 5.12 -16.04 -5.48
N VAL A 24 6.28 -16.68 -5.31
CA VAL A 24 6.58 -17.94 -6.01
C VAL A 24 5.77 -19.10 -5.41
N ASN A 25 5.33 -18.96 -4.16
CA ASN A 25 4.49 -19.93 -3.46
C ASN A 25 2.98 -19.66 -3.68
N GLU A 26 2.16 -20.69 -3.52
CA GLU A 26 0.70 -20.62 -3.67
C GLU A 26 0.04 -19.65 -2.66
N PHE A 27 0.74 -19.32 -1.56
CA PHE A 27 0.32 -18.37 -0.53
C PHE A 27 1.47 -17.40 -0.15
N TYR A 28 1.10 -16.19 0.30
CA TYR A 28 2.04 -15.20 0.82
C TYR A 28 2.38 -15.50 2.29
N ASP A 29 3.33 -16.40 2.49
CA ASP A 29 3.79 -16.83 3.82
C ASP A 29 5.01 -16.02 4.32
N TYR A 30 5.38 -16.23 5.59
CA TYR A 30 6.52 -15.55 6.24
C TYR A 30 7.83 -15.76 5.45
N GLU A 31 8.05 -16.98 4.96
CA GLU A 31 9.26 -17.33 4.22
C GLU A 31 9.36 -16.56 2.90
N SER A 32 8.24 -16.41 2.19
CA SER A 32 8.14 -15.59 0.97
C SER A 32 8.40 -14.11 1.23
N LYS A 33 8.03 -13.61 2.41
CA LYS A 33 8.16 -12.19 2.79
C LYS A 33 9.60 -11.75 3.11
N TYR A 34 10.46 -12.67 3.54
CA TYR A 34 11.82 -12.33 3.99
C TYR A 34 12.94 -12.99 3.18
N THR A 35 12.62 -13.90 2.26
CA THR A 35 13.60 -14.54 1.38
C THR A 35 13.77 -13.74 0.09
N PRO A 36 14.97 -13.19 -0.20
CA PRO A 36 15.23 -12.48 -1.46
C PRO A 36 14.91 -13.37 -2.67
N GLY A 37 14.07 -12.87 -3.59
CA GLY A 37 13.68 -13.57 -4.82
C GLY A 37 12.40 -14.40 -4.73
N MET A 38 11.77 -14.52 -3.55
CA MET A 38 10.50 -15.27 -3.38
C MET A 38 9.25 -14.38 -3.49
N CYS A 39 9.42 -13.06 -3.38
CA CYS A 39 8.38 -12.05 -3.54
C CYS A 39 8.85 -10.98 -4.53
N SER A 40 7.98 -10.57 -5.44
CA SER A 40 8.22 -9.43 -6.35
C SER A 40 7.12 -8.38 -6.22
N HIS A 41 7.55 -7.12 -6.15
CA HIS A 41 6.67 -5.95 -6.15
C HIS A 41 6.53 -5.42 -7.57
N ILE A 42 5.31 -5.40 -8.08
CA ILE A 42 5.01 -4.92 -9.42
C ILE A 42 4.31 -3.57 -9.30
N ILE A 43 4.96 -2.54 -9.84
CA ILE A 43 4.53 -1.15 -9.72
C ILE A 43 4.59 -0.48 -11.11
N PRO A 44 3.48 0.05 -11.63
CA PRO A 44 2.13 -0.05 -11.07
C PRO A 44 1.59 -1.49 -11.14
N ALA A 45 0.68 -1.84 -10.22
CA ALA A 45 -0.03 -3.12 -10.23
C ALA A 45 -0.67 -3.42 -11.60
N ARG A 46 -0.60 -4.68 -12.06
CA ARG A 46 -1.14 -5.08 -13.38
C ARG A 46 -2.63 -5.42 -13.29
N ILE A 47 -3.43 -4.37 -13.06
CA ILE A 47 -4.89 -4.46 -12.98
C ILE A 47 -5.51 -3.43 -13.91
N ASP A 48 -6.75 -3.69 -14.32
CA ASP A 48 -7.51 -2.75 -15.14
C ASP A 48 -7.69 -1.41 -14.43
N ASP A 49 -7.68 -0.33 -15.20
CA ASP A 49 -7.84 1.04 -14.69
C ASP A 49 -9.13 1.24 -13.88
N LYS A 50 -10.19 0.50 -14.22
CA LYS A 50 -11.45 0.50 -13.47
C LYS A 50 -11.24 -0.04 -12.04
N ILE A 51 -10.58 -1.19 -11.93
CA ILE A 51 -10.29 -1.85 -10.64
C ILE A 51 -9.33 -0.98 -9.82
N ARG A 52 -8.31 -0.41 -10.47
CA ARG A 52 -7.38 0.52 -9.80
C ARG A 52 -8.11 1.69 -9.15
N ARG A 53 -8.98 2.40 -9.88
CA ARG A 53 -9.75 3.53 -9.35
C ARG A 53 -10.70 3.12 -8.23
N GLU A 54 -11.26 1.92 -8.32
CA GLU A 54 -12.10 1.35 -7.28
C GLU A 54 -11.30 1.08 -6.00
N ILE A 55 -10.13 0.44 -6.10
CA ILE A 55 -9.22 0.22 -4.97
C ILE A 55 -8.76 1.55 -4.36
N GLU A 56 -8.40 2.55 -5.15
CA GLU A 56 -8.03 3.89 -4.67
C GLU A 56 -9.19 4.53 -3.89
N THR A 57 -10.42 4.40 -4.39
CA THR A 57 -11.63 4.92 -3.74
C THR A 57 -11.91 4.20 -2.42
N ILE A 58 -11.85 2.86 -2.41
CA ILE A 58 -12.06 2.06 -1.20
C ILE A 58 -10.96 2.35 -0.18
N SER A 59 -9.71 2.48 -0.60
CA SER A 59 -8.58 2.77 0.28
C SER A 59 -8.77 4.08 1.04
N LYS A 60 -9.19 5.16 0.35
CA LYS A 60 -9.52 6.43 1.01
C LYS A 60 -10.65 6.29 2.02
N LYS A 61 -11.76 5.68 1.60
CA LYS A 61 -12.92 5.46 2.48
C LYS A 61 -12.58 4.61 3.70
N THR A 62 -11.80 3.55 3.53
CA THR A 62 -11.34 2.69 4.63
C THR A 62 -10.44 3.46 5.59
N TYR A 63 -9.49 4.25 5.06
CA TYR A 63 -8.60 5.09 5.86
C TYR A 63 -9.37 6.11 6.71
N GLU A 64 -10.31 6.81 6.08
CA GLU A 64 -11.19 7.81 6.73
C GLU A 64 -12.12 7.16 7.76
N ALA A 65 -12.79 6.06 7.39
CA ALA A 65 -13.75 5.38 8.27
C ALA A 65 -13.10 4.82 9.55
N LEU A 66 -11.82 4.43 9.47
CA LEU A 66 -11.05 3.95 10.63
C LEU A 66 -10.36 5.09 11.40
N GLY A 67 -10.50 6.34 10.97
CA GLY A 67 -9.85 7.48 11.60
C GLY A 67 -8.33 7.42 11.56
N CYS A 68 -7.77 6.82 10.49
CA CYS A 68 -6.32 6.73 10.32
C CYS A 68 -5.71 8.13 10.13
N ARG A 69 -4.46 8.29 10.58
CA ARG A 69 -3.66 9.52 10.48
C ARG A 69 -2.21 9.17 10.15
N GLY A 70 -1.48 10.12 9.57
CA GLY A 70 -0.09 9.93 9.18
C GLY A 70 0.04 9.04 7.95
N PHE A 71 0.08 7.73 8.16
CA PHE A 71 0.22 6.76 7.08
C PHE A 71 -0.33 5.38 7.46
N SER A 72 -0.69 4.58 6.46
CA SER A 72 -1.01 3.17 6.62
C SER A 72 -0.75 2.40 5.32
N ARG A 73 -0.79 1.08 5.41
CA ARG A 73 -0.87 0.19 4.25
C ARG A 73 -2.16 -0.62 4.35
N ILE A 74 -2.99 -0.56 3.32
CA ILE A 74 -4.22 -1.32 3.21
C ILE A 74 -3.97 -2.44 2.21
N ASP A 75 -4.16 -3.68 2.64
CA ASP A 75 -3.91 -4.86 1.84
C ASP A 75 -5.24 -5.39 1.29
N PHE A 76 -5.24 -5.80 0.02
CA PHE A 76 -6.41 -6.22 -0.72
C PHE A 76 -6.18 -7.57 -1.40
N ILE A 77 -7.26 -8.32 -1.59
CA ILE A 77 -7.34 -9.38 -2.60
C ILE A 77 -8.35 -8.99 -3.67
N VAL A 78 -7.96 -9.11 -4.93
CA VAL A 78 -8.86 -8.97 -6.10
C VAL A 78 -9.21 -10.37 -6.61
N ASP A 79 -10.50 -10.69 -6.69
CA ASP A 79 -10.97 -11.98 -7.19
C ASP A 79 -10.87 -12.10 -8.73
N GLN A 80 -11.29 -13.26 -9.27
CA GLN A 80 -11.25 -13.52 -10.71
C GLN A 80 -12.27 -12.69 -11.52
N LEU A 81 -13.27 -12.12 -10.86
CA LEU A 81 -14.29 -11.25 -11.47
C LEU A 81 -13.88 -9.77 -11.41
N GLY A 82 -12.73 -9.47 -10.79
CA GLY A 82 -12.21 -8.11 -10.63
C GLY A 82 -12.76 -7.37 -9.42
N ASN A 83 -13.41 -8.06 -8.47
CA ASN A 83 -13.91 -7.42 -7.25
C ASN A 83 -12.78 -7.28 -6.21
N PRO A 84 -12.50 -6.07 -5.70
CA PRO A 84 -11.53 -5.85 -4.64
C PRO A 84 -12.13 -6.07 -3.25
N TYR A 85 -11.41 -6.78 -2.38
CA TYR A 85 -11.76 -7.01 -0.98
C TYR A 85 -10.62 -6.52 -0.08
N VAL A 86 -10.95 -5.67 0.89
CA VAL A 86 -10.00 -5.26 1.94
C VAL A 86 -9.72 -6.46 2.85
N LEU A 87 -8.46 -6.79 3.05
CA LEU A 87 -8.02 -7.83 3.98
C LEU A 87 -7.72 -7.25 5.35
N GLU A 88 -6.84 -6.24 5.39
CA GLU A 88 -6.37 -5.63 6.62
C GLU A 88 -5.88 -4.20 6.42
N VAL A 89 -5.75 -3.49 7.53
CA VAL A 89 -5.15 -2.14 7.60
C VAL A 89 -4.00 -2.17 8.58
N ASN A 90 -2.81 -1.90 8.07
CA ASN A 90 -1.58 -1.79 8.83
C ASN A 90 -1.30 -0.31 9.11
N THR A 91 -1.57 0.16 10.33
CA THR A 91 -1.31 1.56 10.74
C THR A 91 0.17 1.84 11.03
N ILE A 92 0.97 0.79 11.26
CA ILE A 92 2.44 0.87 11.36
C ILE A 92 3.03 -0.21 10.43
N PRO A 93 3.00 0.01 9.11
CA PRO A 93 3.56 -0.93 8.14
C PRO A 93 5.09 -0.92 8.18
N GLY A 94 5.70 -1.91 7.53
CA GLY A 94 7.16 -1.96 7.35
C GLY A 94 7.70 -0.73 6.62
N MET A 95 8.85 -0.24 7.08
CA MET A 95 9.53 0.98 6.61
C MET A 95 11.01 0.74 6.26
N THR A 96 11.38 -0.49 5.92
CA THR A 96 12.72 -0.80 5.39
C THR A 96 12.79 -0.45 3.90
N ASP A 97 14.00 -0.36 3.31
CA ASP A 97 14.17 0.01 1.89
C ASP A 97 13.42 -0.89 0.89
N MET A 98 13.16 -2.15 1.29
CA MET A 98 12.43 -3.15 0.52
C MET A 98 10.96 -3.28 0.94
N SER A 99 10.44 -2.37 1.77
CA SER A 99 9.05 -2.39 2.21
C SER A 99 8.12 -1.70 1.21
N LEU A 100 6.85 -2.11 1.22
CA LEU A 100 5.83 -1.68 0.26
C LEU A 100 5.51 -0.17 0.33
N VAL A 101 5.50 0.46 1.52
CA VAL A 101 5.22 1.90 1.64
C VAL A 101 6.36 2.74 1.05
N PRO A 102 7.65 2.49 1.37
CA PRO A 102 8.78 3.10 0.68
C PRO A 102 8.78 2.88 -0.84
N ASP A 103 8.41 1.70 -1.33
CA ASP A 103 8.34 1.40 -2.75
C ASP A 103 7.23 2.19 -3.46
N ALA A 104 6.05 2.29 -2.85
CA ALA A 104 4.94 3.09 -3.37
C ALA A 104 5.32 4.58 -3.42
N ALA A 105 5.97 5.08 -2.38
CA ALA A 105 6.47 6.46 -2.34
C ALA A 105 7.50 6.72 -3.45
N ARG A 106 8.46 5.79 -3.64
CA ARG A 106 9.47 5.90 -4.71
C ARG A 106 8.84 5.94 -6.10
N ALA A 107 7.83 5.10 -6.33
CA ALA A 107 7.07 5.11 -7.58
C ALA A 107 6.28 6.41 -7.79
N ALA A 108 5.88 7.09 -6.70
CA ALA A 108 5.29 8.43 -6.73
C ALA A 108 6.33 9.57 -6.89
N GLY A 109 7.62 9.25 -7.05
CA GLY A 109 8.70 10.24 -7.14
C GLY A 109 9.15 10.81 -5.79
N MET A 110 8.77 10.19 -4.68
CA MET A 110 9.14 10.57 -3.32
C MET A 110 10.27 9.68 -2.80
N SER A 111 11.43 10.26 -2.48
CA SER A 111 12.52 9.52 -1.82
C SER A 111 12.14 9.07 -0.41
N PHE A 112 12.80 8.04 0.11
CA PHE A 112 12.55 7.56 1.48
C PHE A 112 12.72 8.67 2.54
N LYS A 113 13.74 9.53 2.37
CA LYS A 113 13.94 10.68 3.26
C LYS A 113 12.75 11.64 3.22
N GLN A 114 12.23 11.95 2.02
CA GLN A 114 11.05 12.81 1.88
C GLN A 114 9.80 12.18 2.50
N LEU A 115 9.62 10.86 2.35
CA LEU A 115 8.52 10.13 2.99
C LEU A 115 8.59 10.24 4.51
N VAL A 116 9.75 9.97 5.11
CA VAL A 116 9.94 10.06 6.57
C VAL A 116 9.71 11.50 7.05
N GLU A 117 10.27 12.50 6.36
CA GLU A 117 10.04 13.91 6.69
C GLU A 117 8.56 14.28 6.60
N TYR A 118 7.85 13.81 5.57
CA TYR A 118 6.42 14.03 5.40
C TYR A 118 5.60 13.44 6.56
N ILE A 119 5.88 12.19 6.94
CA ILE A 119 5.20 11.52 8.07
C ILE A 119 5.44 12.28 9.39
N VAL A 120 6.67 12.73 9.63
CA VAL A 120 7.00 13.53 10.83
C VAL A 120 6.24 14.85 10.85
N ARG A 121 6.12 15.54 9.70
CA ARG A 121 5.32 16.77 9.60
C ARG A 121 3.85 16.52 9.91
N LEU A 122 3.26 15.46 9.36
CA LEU A 122 1.87 15.07 9.67
C LEU A 122 1.63 14.80 11.15
N ALA A 123 2.63 14.30 11.88
CA ALA A 123 2.52 14.07 13.32
C ALA A 123 2.52 15.36 14.15
N LEU A 124 3.07 16.45 13.60
CA LEU A 124 3.08 17.78 14.22
C LEU A 124 1.83 18.60 13.87
N ASP A 125 1.20 18.29 12.74
CA ASP A 125 -0.08 18.87 12.34
C ASP A 125 -1.18 18.38 13.29
N LYS A 126 -1.78 19.32 14.02
CA LYS A 126 -2.74 19.04 15.10
C LYS A 126 -4.06 18.52 14.56
#